data_AF-A0AAE3K5K5-F1
#
_entry.id   AF-A0AAE3K5K5-F1
#
_cell.length_a   1.000
_cell.length_b   1.000
_cell.length_c   1.000
_cell.angle_alpha   90.00
_cell.angle_beta   90.00
_cell.angle_gamma   90.00
#
_symmetry.space_group_name_H-M   'P 1'
#
loop_
_entity.id
_entity.type
_entity.pdbx_description
1 polymer ?
#
loop_
_entity_poly.entity_id
_entity_poly.type
_entity_poly.pdbx_seq_one_letter_code
_entity_poly.pdbx_strand_id
1 'polypeptide(L)'
;MTSQNRSTLAQSVALLATFFAIAVVGIYALVTGEEWAVRTARGLIFVGAAILGLMEVTRGESSYELVGGGMLFIGSGYGVVLELLGTSGFSNTAVAVLVFFGIALTWLAPTMEGSDDDSGGE
;
A
#
# COMPACT_ATOMS: atom_id res chain seq x y z
N MET A 1 12.61 2.74 26.33
CA MET A 1 11.33 2.00 26.14
C MET A 1 10.11 2.92 25.94
N THR A 2 10.09 4.17 26.43
CA THR A 2 8.95 5.10 26.27
C THR A 2 8.84 5.82 24.91
N SER A 3 9.94 5.99 24.14
CA SER A 3 9.86 6.64 22.82
C SER A 3 9.34 5.71 21.72
N GLN A 4 9.65 4.41 21.79
CA GLN A 4 9.23 3.42 20.80
C GLN A 4 7.70 3.17 20.84
N ASN A 5 7.10 3.18 22.05
CA ASN A 5 5.64 3.10 22.21
C ASN A 5 4.89 4.35 21.75
N ARG A 6 5.54 5.52 21.71
CA ARG A 6 4.91 6.75 21.19
C ARG A 6 4.93 6.80 19.66
N SER A 7 5.97 6.26 19.02
CA SER A 7 6.01 6.23 17.55
C SER A 7 4.98 5.27 16.97
N THR A 8 4.80 4.09 17.58
CA THR A 8 3.78 3.12 17.16
C THR A 8 2.36 3.67 17.32
N LEU A 9 2.03 4.28 18.46
CA LEU A 9 0.73 4.93 18.67
C LEU A 9 0.46 6.06 17.66
N ALA A 10 1.45 6.92 17.40
CA ALA A 10 1.31 7.99 16.41
C ALA A 10 1.10 7.44 14.99
N GLN A 11 1.79 6.36 14.63
CA GLN A 11 1.62 5.67 13.34
C GLN A 11 0.23 5.05 13.21
N SER A 12 -0.26 4.37 14.26
CA SER A 12 -1.60 3.78 14.27
C SER A 12 -2.69 4.85 14.14
N VAL A 13 -2.53 5.97 14.84
CA VAL A 13 -3.47 7.11 14.76
C VAL A 13 -3.42 7.76 13.39
N ALA A 14 -2.24 7.91 12.80
CA ALA A 14 -2.09 8.45 11.44
C ALA A 14 -2.77 7.54 10.41
N LEU A 15 -2.54 6.23 10.47
CA LEU A 15 -3.19 5.24 9.59
C LEU A 15 -4.71 5.26 9.75
N LEU A 16 -5.20 5.31 10.99
CA LEU A 16 -6.63 5.40 11.28
C LEU A 16 -7.24 6.69 10.71
N ALA A 17 -6.55 7.82 10.89
CA ALA A 17 -6.99 9.11 10.34
C ALA A 17 -7.00 9.12 8.81
N THR A 18 -5.98 8.54 8.16
CA THR A 18 -5.93 8.38 6.70
C THR A 18 -7.06 7.48 6.21
N PHE A 19 -7.32 6.36 6.89
CA PHE A 19 -8.44 5.48 6.57
C PHE A 19 -9.78 6.20 6.70
N PHE A 20 -9.99 6.94 7.78
CA PHE A 20 -11.20 7.76 7.96
C PHE A 20 -11.32 8.83 6.88
N ALA A 21 -10.25 9.51 6.50
CA ALA A 21 -10.27 10.48 5.42
C ALA A 21 -10.66 9.84 4.08
N ILE A 22 -10.09 8.67 3.75
CA ILE A 22 -10.46 7.89 2.55
C ILE A 22 -11.94 7.51 2.60
N ALA A 23 -12.41 7.00 3.74
CA ALA A 23 -13.79 6.56 3.91
C ALA A 23 -14.77 7.74 3.80
N VAL A 24 -14.49 8.88 4.45
CA VAL A 24 -15.34 10.08 4.40
C VAL A 24 -15.39 10.64 2.99
N VAL A 25 -14.25 10.79 2.31
CA VAL A 25 -14.20 11.29 0.93
C VAL A 25 -14.86 10.31 -0.04
N GLY A 26 -14.68 9.00 0.15
CA GLY A 26 -15.32 7.96 -0.65
C GLY A 26 -16.85 7.93 -0.47
N ILE A 27 -17.34 8.02 0.77
CA ILE A 27 -18.78 8.09 1.06
C ILE A 27 -19.36 9.38 0.48
N TYR A 28 -18.67 10.52 0.64
CA TYR A 28 -19.09 11.78 0.05
C TYR A 28 -19.21 11.66 -1.48
N ALA A 29 -18.21 11.08 -2.14
CA ALA A 29 -18.22 10.84 -3.58
C ALA A 29 -19.40 9.96 -4.04
N LEU A 30 -19.75 8.93 -3.25
CA LEU A 30 -20.90 8.06 -3.53
C LEU A 30 -22.24 8.80 -3.34
N VAL A 31 -22.30 9.75 -2.40
CA VAL A 31 -23.52 10.50 -2.07
C VAL A 31 -23.75 11.66 -3.03
N THR A 32 -22.72 12.41 -3.38
CA THR A 32 -22.85 13.59 -4.27
C THR A 32 -22.73 13.24 -5.74
N GLY A 33 -22.11 12.11 -6.08
CA GLY A 33 -21.86 11.71 -7.47
C GLY A 33 -20.89 12.62 -8.21
N GLU A 34 -20.19 13.51 -7.50
CA GLU A 34 -19.29 14.48 -8.10
C GLU A 34 -18.00 13.80 -8.58
N GLU A 35 -17.65 14.03 -9.85
CA GLU A 35 -16.47 13.44 -10.48
C GLU A 35 -15.16 13.83 -9.76
N TRP A 36 -15.09 15.05 -9.21
CA TRP A 36 -13.93 15.52 -8.46
C TRP A 36 -13.74 14.76 -7.14
N ALA A 37 -14.85 14.39 -6.47
CA ALA A 37 -14.83 13.63 -5.23
C ALA A 37 -14.41 12.18 -5.48
N VAL A 38 -14.91 11.56 -6.55
CA VAL A 38 -14.51 10.21 -6.99
C VAL A 38 -13.02 10.17 -7.32
N ARG A 39 -12.52 11.15 -8.08
CA ARG A 39 -11.10 11.28 -8.42
C ARG A 39 -10.23 11.45 -7.18
N THR A 40 -10.69 12.25 -6.21
CA THR A 40 -9.98 12.44 -4.94
C THR A 40 -9.93 11.14 -4.13
N ALA A 41 -11.04 10.40 -4.03
CA ALA A 41 -11.08 9.11 -3.35
C ALA A 41 -10.11 8.09 -4.00
N ARG A 42 -10.09 8.03 -5.34
CA ARG A 42 -9.16 7.19 -6.10
C ARG A 42 -7.70 7.57 -5.86
N GLY A 43 -7.39 8.87 -5.93
CA GLY A 43 -6.07 9.39 -5.62
C GLY A 43 -5.62 9.03 -4.20
N LEU A 44 -6.52 9.15 -3.21
CA LEU A 44 -6.20 8.79 -1.83
C LEU A 44 -5.93 7.29 -1.64
N ILE A 45 -6.62 6.41 -2.36
CA ILE A 45 -6.32 4.96 -2.36
C ILE A 45 -4.89 4.71 -2.84
N PHE A 46 -4.49 5.35 -3.95
CA PHE A 46 -3.13 5.22 -4.46
C PHE A 46 -2.09 5.83 -3.50
N VAL A 47 -2.38 6.96 -2.86
CA VAL A 47 -1.48 7.51 -1.83
C VAL A 47 -1.30 6.52 -0.67
N GLY A 48 -2.39 5.91 -0.20
CA GLY A 48 -2.32 4.89 0.85
C GLY A 48 -1.48 3.69 0.44
N ALA A 49 -1.69 3.16 -0.77
CA ALA A 49 -0.93 2.05 -1.31
C ALA A 49 0.56 2.39 -1.51
N ALA A 50 0.89 3.61 -1.92
CA ALA A 50 2.27 4.07 -2.02
C ALA A 50 2.95 4.11 -0.64
N ILE A 51 2.27 4.63 0.38
CA ILE A 51 2.80 4.66 1.75
C ILE A 51 3.05 3.25 2.27
N LEU A 52 2.13 2.31 2.03
CA LEU A 52 2.33 0.90 2.38
C LEU A 52 3.55 0.30 1.67
N GLY A 53 3.68 0.53 0.36
CA GLY A 53 4.85 0.08 -0.39
C GLY A 53 6.16 0.65 0.14
N LEU A 54 6.18 1.94 0.51
CA LEU A 54 7.35 2.57 1.12
C LEU A 54 7.68 1.96 2.49
N MET A 55 6.67 1.74 3.35
CA MET A 55 6.87 1.09 4.64
C MET A 55 7.48 -0.29 4.48
N GLU A 56 7.00 -1.06 3.50
CA GLU A 56 7.50 -2.40 3.22
C GLU A 56 8.96 -2.39 2.74
N VAL A 57 9.30 -1.50 1.81
CA VAL A 57 10.68 -1.29 1.35
C VAL A 57 11.60 -0.89 2.51
N THR A 58 11.11 -0.08 3.45
CA THR A 58 11.92 0.35 4.61
C THR A 58 12.08 -0.73 5.67
N ARG A 59 11.18 -1.72 5.74
CA ARG A 59 11.32 -2.88 6.64
C ARG A 59 12.31 -3.89 6.09
N GLY A 60 12.22 -4.20 4.80
CA GLY A 60 13.22 -4.97 4.07
C GLY A 60 13.50 -6.36 4.64
N GLU A 61 12.50 -7.04 5.22
CA GLU A 61 12.67 -8.34 5.87
C GLU A 61 12.90 -9.46 4.84
N SER A 62 12.35 -9.34 3.62
CA SER A 62 12.68 -10.22 2.50
C SER A 62 12.87 -9.50 1.16
N SER A 63 13.60 -10.13 0.22
CA SER A 63 13.74 -9.61 -1.15
C SER A 63 12.39 -9.52 -1.88
N TYR A 64 11.43 -10.39 -1.56
CA TYR A 64 10.09 -10.37 -2.13
C TYR A 64 9.27 -9.17 -1.65
N GLU A 65 9.32 -8.87 -0.35
CA GLU A 65 8.69 -7.67 0.24
C GLU A 65 9.30 -6.39 -0.29
N LEU A 66 10.62 -6.35 -0.48
CA LEU A 66 11.29 -5.17 -1.01
C LEU A 66 10.92 -4.91 -2.48
N VAL A 67 10.86 -5.96 -3.31
CA VAL A 67 10.40 -5.86 -4.70
C VAL A 67 8.90 -5.55 -4.77
N GLY A 68 8.09 -6.22 -3.95
CA GLY A 68 6.64 -6.01 -3.86
C GLY A 68 6.29 -4.60 -3.41
N GLY A 69 6.93 -4.12 -2.34
CA GLY A 69 6.80 -2.77 -1.83
C GLY A 69 7.25 -1.71 -2.84
N GLY A 70 8.35 -1.96 -3.56
CA GLY A 70 8.82 -1.08 -4.64
C GLY A 70 7.82 -0.98 -5.80
N MET A 71 7.26 -2.12 -6.23
CA MET A 71 6.20 -2.16 -7.25
C MET A 71 4.93 -1.43 -6.79
N LEU A 72 4.53 -1.63 -5.53
CA LEU A 72 3.43 -0.92 -4.89
C LEU A 72 3.65 0.60 -4.86
N PHE A 73 4.85 1.05 -4.48
CA PHE A 73 5.21 2.46 -4.43
C PHE A 73 5.18 3.11 -5.81
N ILE A 74 5.83 2.49 -6.80
CA ILE A 74 5.92 3.02 -8.17
C ILE A 74 4.55 2.98 -8.86
N GLY A 75 3.86 1.85 -8.79
CA GLY A 75 2.55 1.65 -9.41
C GLY A 75 1.51 2.62 -8.85
N SER A 76 1.49 2.77 -7.53
CA SER A 76 0.54 3.67 -6.88
C SER A 76 0.92 5.15 -7.07
N GLY A 77 2.21 5.49 -7.03
CA GLY A 77 2.68 6.85 -7.35
C GLY A 77 2.28 7.28 -8.77
N TYR A 78 2.43 6.38 -9.74
CA TYR A 78 1.95 6.62 -11.10
C TYR A 78 0.42 6.73 -11.17
N GLY A 79 -0.31 5.93 -10.40
CA GLY A 79 -1.77 6.04 -10.24
C GLY A 79 -2.21 7.41 -9.72
N VAL A 80 -1.52 7.97 -8.72
CA VAL A 80 -1.78 9.33 -8.21
C VAL A 80 -1.60 10.37 -9.32
N VAL A 81 -0.49 10.30 -10.07
CA VAL A 81 -0.22 11.24 -11.16
C VAL A 81 -1.30 11.17 -12.24
N LEU A 82 -1.75 9.97 -12.60
CA LEU A 82 -2.83 9.81 -13.57
C LEU A 82 -4.14 10.44 -13.08
N GLU A 83 -4.53 10.18 -11.83
CA GLU A 83 -5.73 10.78 -11.25
C GLU A 83 -5.63 12.32 -11.21
N LEU A 84 -4.45 12.89 -10.95
CA LEU A 84 -4.21 14.34 -11.03
C LEU A 84 -4.31 14.91 -12.45
N LEU A 85 -3.86 14.15 -13.46
CA LEU A 85 -4.01 14.51 -14.88
C LEU A 85 -5.43 14.27 -15.41
N GLY A 86 -6.31 13.76 -14.55
CA GLY A 86 -7.71 13.51 -14.85
C GLY A 86 -8.00 12.21 -15.59
N THR A 87 -7.00 11.34 -15.71
CA THR A 87 -7.14 10.00 -16.26
C THR A 87 -7.26 9.00 -15.12
N SER A 88 -8.14 8.00 -15.21
CA SER A 88 -8.25 7.07 -14.08
C SER A 88 -7.05 6.12 -14.01
N GLY A 89 -6.30 6.16 -12.93
CA GLY A 89 -5.19 5.25 -12.66
C GLY A 89 -5.64 3.79 -12.63
N PHE A 90 -6.89 3.52 -12.21
CA PHE A 90 -7.48 2.18 -12.23
C PHE A 90 -7.71 1.61 -13.63
N SER A 91 -7.85 2.47 -14.64
CA SER A 91 -8.01 2.02 -16.03
C SER A 91 -6.67 1.74 -16.72
N ASN A 92 -5.56 2.14 -16.09
CA ASN A 92 -4.23 1.98 -16.66
C ASN A 92 -3.67 0.59 -16.31
N THR A 93 -3.42 -0.23 -17.34
CA THR A 93 -2.90 -1.59 -17.18
C THR A 93 -1.56 -1.62 -16.43
N ALA A 94 -0.67 -0.65 -16.64
CA ALA A 94 0.62 -0.62 -15.96
C ALA A 94 0.45 -0.38 -14.45
N VAL A 95 -0.43 0.55 -14.06
CA VAL A 95 -0.78 0.78 -12.65
C VAL A 95 -1.39 -0.48 -12.05
N ALA A 96 -2.37 -1.08 -12.72
CA ALA A 96 -3.04 -2.27 -12.24
C ALA A 96 -2.05 -3.43 -12.04
N VAL A 97 -1.19 -3.71 -13.01
CA VAL A 97 -0.17 -4.76 -12.92
C VAL A 97 0.80 -4.50 -11.78
N LEU A 98 1.35 -3.29 -11.67
CA LEU A 98 2.31 -2.96 -10.63
C LEU A 98 1.70 -3.03 -9.22
N VAL A 99 0.47 -2.55 -9.04
CA VAL A 99 -0.22 -2.61 -7.76
C VAL A 99 -0.61 -4.04 -7.40
N PHE A 100 -1.18 -4.81 -8.33
CA PHE A 100 -1.54 -6.21 -8.08
C PHE A 100 -0.33 -7.09 -7.81
N PHE A 101 0.73 -7.00 -8.63
CA PHE A 101 1.96 -7.75 -8.39
C PHE A 101 2.67 -7.29 -7.13
N GLY A 102 2.66 -5.98 -6.83
CA GLY A 102 3.22 -5.45 -5.59
C GLY A 102 2.54 -6.06 -4.37
N ILE A 103 1.20 -6.03 -4.32
CA ILE A 103 0.42 -6.66 -3.24
C ILE A 103 0.69 -8.16 -3.19
N ALA A 104 0.68 -8.84 -4.34
CA ALA A 104 0.92 -10.27 -4.40
C ALA A 104 2.31 -10.61 -3.84
N LEU A 105 3.38 -9.95 -4.27
CA LEU A 105 4.73 -10.26 -3.78
C LEU A 105 4.92 -9.93 -2.29
N THR A 106 4.27 -8.87 -1.79
CA THR A 106 4.29 -8.54 -0.36
C THR A 106 3.50 -9.55 0.48
N TRP A 107 2.37 -10.06 -0.01
CA TRP A 107 1.53 -11.01 0.73
C TRP A 107 1.92 -12.48 0.56
N LEU A 108 2.47 -12.83 -0.60
CA LEU A 108 2.89 -14.18 -0.96
C LEU A 108 4.37 -14.40 -0.68
N ALA A 109 5.07 -13.42 -0.09
CA ALA A 109 6.42 -13.61 0.44
C ALA A 109 6.40 -14.91 1.25
N PRO A 110 7.02 -15.99 0.77
CA PRO A 110 6.97 -17.25 1.47
C PRO A 110 7.62 -16.98 2.82
N THR A 111 6.92 -17.33 3.90
CA THR A 111 7.56 -17.51 5.20
C THR A 111 8.58 -18.63 5.01
N MET A 112 9.78 -18.30 4.56
CA MET A 112 10.95 -19.17 4.58
C MET A 112 11.40 -19.28 6.03
N GLU A 113 10.53 -19.84 6.86
CA GLU A 113 10.80 -20.17 8.24
C GLU A 113 10.13 -21.52 8.46
N GLY A 114 10.83 -22.58 8.04
CA GLY A 114 10.33 -23.94 8.22
C GLY A 114 10.80 -24.96 7.19
N SER A 115 12.09 -24.99 6.86
CA SER A 115 12.68 -26.18 6.24
C SER A 115 14.19 -26.21 6.45
N ASP A 116 14.63 -26.19 7.70
CA ASP A 116 15.86 -26.90 8.07
C ASP A 116 15.41 -28.02 9.01
N ASP A 117 14.95 -29.09 8.37
CA ASP A 117 14.73 -30.38 8.98
C ASP A 117 16.02 -30.84 9.68
N ASP A 118 15.81 -31.24 10.92
CA ASP A 118 16.66 -32.06 11.77
C ASP A 118 17.37 -33.18 10.97
N SER A 119 18.64 -32.96 10.64
CA SER A 119 19.53 -34.01 10.12
C SER A 119 20.82 -34.02 10.92
N GLY A 120 20.92 -34.92 11.90
CA GLY A 120 22.20 -35.23 12.53
C GLY A 120 22.16 -36.00 13.84
N GLY A 121 21.20 -36.90 14.04
CA GLY A 121 21.35 -37.98 15.02
C GLY A 121 22.21 -39.09 14.45
N GLU A 122 23.51 -39.06 14.73
CA GLU A 122 24.41 -40.23 14.81
C GLU A 122 25.42 -40.01 15.96
#